data_AF-A0A951CUD8-F1
#
_entry.id   AF-A0A951CUD8-F1
#
_cell.length_a   1.000
_cell.length_b   1.000
_cell.length_c   1.000
_cell.angle_alpha   90.00
_cell.angle_beta   90.00
_cell.angle_gamma   90.00
#
_symmetry.space_group_name_H-M   'P 1'
#
loop_
_entity.id
_entity.type
_entity.pdbx_description
1 polymer ?
#
loop_
_entity_poly.entity_id
_entity_poly.type
_entity_poly.pdbx_seq_one_letter_code
_entity_poly.pdbx_strand_id
1 'polypeptide(L)'
;MVNCPQCNEVMDVDEDELDEGDSLTCEQCGANLSVSGVSPLELTAEAADEDDEDFDEDEDFDEDYDDEDEEEEDDLDEDEE
;
A
#
# COMPACT_ATOMS: atom_id res chain seq x y z
N MET A 1 -18.97 -11.80 -24.30
CA MET A 1 -18.54 -12.46 -23.05
C MET A 1 -17.03 -12.52 -23.02
N VAL A 2 -16.42 -11.84 -22.06
CA VAL A 2 -14.96 -11.77 -21.90
C VAL A 2 -14.61 -12.07 -20.45
N ASN A 3 -13.42 -12.60 -20.20
CA ASN A 3 -12.97 -12.85 -18.84
C ASN A 3 -12.15 -11.67 -18.32
N CYS A 4 -12.40 -11.26 -17.08
CA CYS A 4 -11.57 -10.27 -16.41
C CYS A 4 -10.13 -10.82 -16.30
N PRO A 5 -9.10 -10.09 -16.77
CA PRO A 5 -7.71 -10.54 -16.69
C PRO A 5 -7.16 -10.59 -15.25
N GLN A 6 -7.86 -10.01 -14.27
CA GLN A 6 -7.44 -9.98 -12.86
C GLN A 6 -8.05 -11.09 -12.02
N CYS A 7 -9.38 -11.23 -12.04
CA CYS A 7 -10.10 -12.22 -11.21
C CYS A 7 -10.65 -13.41 -12.00
N ASN A 8 -10.46 -13.42 -13.32
CA ASN A 8 -10.95 -14.46 -14.24
C ASN A 8 -12.48 -14.65 -14.23
N GLU A 9 -13.21 -13.64 -13.79
CA GLU A 9 -14.68 -13.62 -13.81
C GLU A 9 -15.22 -13.44 -15.24
N VAL A 10 -16.38 -14.01 -15.54
CA VAL A 10 -17.09 -13.75 -16.80
C VAL A 10 -17.79 -12.39 -16.73
N MET A 11 -17.37 -11.47 -17.59
CA MET A 11 -17.99 -10.16 -17.77
C MET A 11 -18.87 -10.15 -19.02
N ASP A 12 -20.07 -9.61 -18.88
CA ASP A 12 -21.03 -9.42 -19.98
C ASP A 12 -20.94 -7.96 -20.43
N VAL A 13 -19.98 -7.70 -21.31
CA VAL A 13 -19.79 -6.39 -21.96
C VAL A 13 -19.90 -6.56 -23.47
N ASP A 14 -20.43 -5.54 -24.14
CA ASP A 14 -20.67 -5.51 -25.58
C ASP A 14 -19.42 -5.01 -26.32
N GLU A 15 -18.65 -5.93 -26.88
CA GLU A 15 -17.39 -5.64 -27.60
C GLU A 15 -17.57 -4.79 -28.86
N ASP A 16 -18.77 -4.76 -29.44
CA ASP A 16 -19.10 -3.94 -30.61
C ASP A 16 -19.27 -2.44 -30.27
N GLU A 17 -19.47 -2.10 -29.00
CA GLU A 17 -19.62 -0.72 -28.51
C GLU A 17 -18.34 -0.17 -27.87
N LEU A 18 -17.32 -1.01 -27.73
CA LEU A 18 -16.04 -0.64 -27.13
C LEU A 18 -15.02 -0.28 -28.21
N ASP A 19 -14.20 0.72 -27.92
CA ASP A 19 -13.07 1.16 -28.74
C ASP A 19 -11.73 0.96 -27.99
N GLU A 20 -10.62 0.90 -28.76
CA GLU A 20 -9.27 0.85 -28.17
C GLU A 20 -9.00 2.10 -27.31
N GLY A 21 -8.61 1.87 -26.06
CA GLY A 21 -8.39 2.89 -25.04
C GLY A 21 -9.59 3.13 -24.11
N ASP A 22 -10.72 2.46 -24.31
CA ASP A 22 -11.85 2.56 -23.39
C ASP A 22 -11.53 1.98 -22.01
N SER A 23 -11.95 2.67 -20.96
CA SER A 23 -11.81 2.23 -19.57
C SER A 23 -13.07 1.52 -19.09
N LEU A 24 -12.89 0.37 -18.46
CA LEU A 24 -13.91 -0.49 -17.90
C LEU A 24 -13.55 -0.82 -16.45
N THR A 25 -14.55 -1.00 -15.59
CA THR A 25 -14.30 -1.43 -14.21
C THR A 25 -14.95 -2.78 -14.00
N CYS A 26 -14.18 -3.76 -13.52
CA CYS A 26 -14.72 -5.07 -13.18
C CYS A 26 -15.59 -4.97 -11.91
N GLU A 27 -16.88 -5.29 -12.00
CA GLU A 27 -17.82 -5.18 -10.86
C GLU A 27 -17.55 -6.21 -9.74
N GLN A 28 -16.79 -7.28 -10.02
CA GLN A 28 -16.50 -8.31 -9.00
C GLN A 28 -15.26 -8.00 -8.16
N CYS A 29 -14.17 -7.58 -8.79
CA CYS A 29 -12.92 -7.28 -8.08
C CYS A 29 -12.62 -5.79 -7.95
N GLY A 30 -13.38 -4.92 -8.62
CA GLY A 30 -13.15 -3.48 -8.63
C GLY A 30 -11.94 -3.03 -9.44
N ALA A 31 -11.30 -3.92 -10.21
CA ALA A 31 -10.13 -3.57 -11.02
C ALA A 31 -10.53 -2.65 -12.18
N ASN A 32 -9.73 -1.60 -12.40
CA ASN A 32 -9.81 -0.80 -13.62
C ASN A 32 -9.08 -1.52 -14.74
N LEU A 33 -9.75 -1.68 -15.86
CA LEU A 33 -9.30 -2.36 -17.05
C LEU A 33 -9.37 -1.38 -18.22
N SER A 34 -8.43 -1.46 -19.14
CA SER A 34 -8.47 -0.70 -20.39
C SER A 34 -8.53 -1.64 -21.59
N VAL A 35 -9.27 -1.25 -22.62
CA VAL A 35 -9.41 -1.99 -23.87
C VAL A 35 -8.15 -1.78 -24.70
N SER A 36 -7.37 -2.84 -24.87
CA SER A 36 -6.15 -2.84 -25.70
C SER A 36 -6.40 -3.31 -27.13
N GLY A 37 -7.58 -3.84 -27.44
CA GLY A 37 -8.02 -4.22 -28.78
C GLY A 37 -9.45 -4.73 -28.81
N VAL A 38 -10.14 -4.68 -29.97
CA VAL A 38 -11.58 -4.97 -30.11
C VAL A 38 -11.89 -6.07 -31.14
N SER A 39 -10.87 -6.75 -31.68
CA SER A 39 -11.04 -7.83 -32.68
C SER A 39 -9.79 -8.71 -32.77
N PRO A 40 -9.52 -9.61 -31.79
CA PRO A 40 -10.36 -9.97 -30.64
C PRO A 40 -10.34 -8.94 -29.50
N LEU A 41 -11.34 -8.96 -28.61
CA LEU A 41 -11.36 -8.10 -27.43
C LEU A 41 -10.19 -8.46 -26.49
N GLU A 42 -9.29 -7.52 -26.27
CA GLU A 42 -8.14 -7.62 -25.37
C GLU A 42 -8.26 -6.57 -24.26
N LEU A 43 -8.19 -7.02 -23.01
CA LEU A 43 -8.28 -6.17 -21.82
C LEU A 43 -6.97 -6.21 -21.06
N THR A 44 -6.47 -5.04 -20.69
CA THR A 44 -5.29 -4.89 -19.82
C THR A 44 -5.75 -4.34 -18.49
N ALA A 45 -5.28 -4.92 -17.38
CA ALA A 45 -5.52 -4.32 -16.08
C ALA A 45 -4.67 -3.07 -15.96
N GLU A 46 -5.30 -1.93 -15.71
CA GLU A 46 -4.59 -0.76 -15.26
C GLU A 46 -4.16 -1.08 -13.84
N ALA A 47 -2.85 -1.19 -13.62
CA ALA A 47 -2.34 -1.16 -12.26
C ALA A 47 -2.87 0.15 -11.68
N ALA A 48 -3.74 0.06 -10.67
CA ALA A 48 -3.78 1.14 -9.71
C ALA A 48 -2.32 1.29 -9.30
N ASP A 49 -1.74 2.46 -9.54
CA ASP A 49 -0.41 2.80 -9.07
C ASP A 49 -0.48 2.63 -7.55
N GLU A 50 -0.22 1.41 -7.07
CA GLU A 50 0.11 1.11 -5.69
C GLU A 50 1.52 1.66 -5.51
N ASP A 51 1.63 2.99 -5.62
CA ASP A 51 2.59 3.83 -4.89
C ASP A 51 2.20 3.74 -3.41
N ASP A 52 2.20 2.52 -2.88
CA ASP A 52 2.21 2.23 -1.46
C ASP A 52 3.67 1.92 -1.14
N GLU A 53 4.53 2.92 -1.39
CA GLU A 53 5.81 3.07 -0.72
C GLU A 53 5.58 3.54 0.75
N ASP A 54 4.61 2.93 1.43
CA ASP A 54 4.29 3.15 2.85
C ASP A 54 5.20 2.26 3.72
N PHE A 55 6.51 2.53 3.63
CA PHE A 55 7.43 2.30 4.73
C PHE A 55 8.35 3.50 4.86
N ASP A 56 7.74 4.69 4.95
CA ASP A 56 8.42 5.87 5.45
C ASP A 56 8.48 5.78 6.99
N GLU A 57 9.69 6.07 7.45
CA GLU A 57 10.26 5.81 8.75
C GLU A 57 9.76 6.87 9.75
N ASP A 58 8.78 6.54 10.59
CA ASP A 58 8.39 7.40 11.73
C ASP A 58 9.41 7.21 12.88
N GLU A 59 10.63 7.68 12.62
CA GLU A 59 11.65 8.01 13.61
C GLU A 59 11.34 9.39 14.21
N ASP A 60 10.36 9.54 15.12
CA ASP A 60 10.27 10.75 15.97
C ASP A 60 9.42 10.49 17.24
N PHE A 61 9.97 9.78 18.22
CA PHE A 61 9.61 10.01 19.62
C PHE A 61 10.77 10.70 20.33
N ASP A 62 10.87 11.99 20.04
CA ASP A 62 11.68 13.00 20.69
C ASP A 62 11.36 13.06 22.20
N GLU A 63 12.38 12.70 22.98
CA GLU A 63 12.96 13.45 24.09
C GLU A 63 12.09 13.94 25.27
N ASP A 64 12.79 14.11 26.40
CA ASP A 64 12.42 14.88 27.59
C ASP A 64 11.84 14.11 28.80
N TYR A 65 12.74 13.40 29.50
CA TYR A 65 12.72 13.34 30.97
C TYR A 65 14.00 14.04 31.49
N ASP A 66 14.02 15.36 31.35
CA ASP A 66 14.62 16.32 32.30
C ASP A 66 13.86 16.13 33.65
N ASP A 67 14.34 16.20 34.88
CA ASP A 67 15.59 16.55 35.56
C ASP A 67 15.30 16.24 37.07
N GLU A 68 16.23 16.55 37.97
CA GLU A 68 16.16 16.50 39.45
C GLU A 68 16.79 15.22 40.04
N ASP A 69 18.13 15.16 40.15
CA ASP A 69 18.97 15.86 41.15
C ASP A 69 18.76 15.24 42.55
N GLU A 70 19.79 14.55 43.05
CA GLU A 70 20.44 14.90 44.32
C GLU A 70 21.53 13.86 44.64
N GLU A 71 22.77 14.34 44.55
CA GLU A 71 23.96 13.75 45.13
C GLU A 71 23.80 13.62 46.65
N GLU A 72 24.12 12.47 47.24
CA GLU A 72 24.73 12.48 48.58
C GLU A 72 25.74 11.34 48.72
N GLU A 73 27.00 11.77 48.86
CA GLU A 73 28.16 11.01 49.31
C GLU A 73 27.86 10.26 50.62
N ASP A 74 28.38 9.04 50.77
CA ASP A 74 28.93 8.63 52.07
C ASP A 74 29.97 7.51 51.88
N ASP A 75 31.15 7.93 51.39
CA ASP A 75 32.41 7.26 51.67
C ASP A 75 32.71 7.38 53.18
N LEU A 76 32.13 6.51 54.00
CA LEU A 76 32.62 6.25 55.36
C LEU A 76 33.44 4.95 55.38
N ASP A 77 34.72 5.17 55.12
CA ASP A 77 35.88 4.49 55.70
C ASP A 77 35.62 4.04 57.16
N GLU A 78 35.74 2.74 57.45
CA GLU A 78 36.39 2.29 58.70
C GLU A 78 36.94 0.86 58.53
N ASP A 79 38.23 0.82 58.20
CA ASP A 79 39.28 -0.02 58.78
C ASP A 79 38.93 -1.35 59.50
N GLU A 80 39.71 -2.37 59.11
CA GLU A 80 40.33 -3.38 60.00
C GLU A 80 39.44 -4.43 60.70
N GLU A 81 39.52 -5.70 60.25
CA GLU A 81 40.06 -6.88 61.00
C GLU A 81 40.06 -8.16 60.14
#